data_AF-A0A6G4ZYY4-F1
#
_entry.id   AF-A0A6G4ZYY4-F1
#
_cell.length_a   1.000
_cell.length_b   1.000
_cell.length_c   1.000
_cell.angle_alpha   90.00
_cell.angle_beta   90.00
_cell.angle_gamma   90.00
#
_symmetry.space_group_name_H-M   'P 1'
#
loop_
_entity.id
_entity.type
_entity.pdbx_description
1 polymer ?
#
loop_
_entity_poly.entity_id
_entity_poly.type
_entity_poly.pdbx_seq_one_letter_code
_entity_poly.pdbx_strand_id
1 'polypeptide(L)'
;LQASSSPFRAQSLLRLCCRWVAAEHSQLRQIVTLLVLRTIAMFSRVPRNLLNSFCVSAQRNFSVTSKNNVKVAVLGASGGIGQPLSLLLKQHPGITYLSLYDIAHTPGVAADLSHINTRAQVKGFVGNEQLNDALKGMEIVVIPAGVPRKPGMTRDDLFNTNASIVRDLADACAQQCPKAMVCIISNPVNSTVPIASEVFKKRGVYDPNRIFGVTTLDIVRANAFVAQAKGLDPASVSVPVVGGHSGVTIVPLISQATPSVSFP
;
A
#
# COMPACT_ATOMS: atom_id res chain seq x y z
N LEU A 1 -10.67 -13.82 26.61
CA LEU A 1 -9.25 -14.19 26.76
C LEU A 1 -8.65 -14.41 25.37
N GLN A 2 -7.61 -13.63 25.06
CA GLN A 2 -6.70 -13.66 23.89
C GLN A 2 -7.30 -13.47 22.48
N ALA A 3 -7.41 -12.19 22.09
CA ALA A 3 -7.40 -11.75 20.70
C ALA A 3 -5.95 -11.82 20.16
N SER A 4 -5.75 -12.58 19.08
CA SER A 4 -4.44 -12.73 18.44
C SER A 4 -4.17 -11.59 17.44
N SER A 5 -2.92 -11.15 17.46
CA SER A 5 -2.34 -10.02 16.75
C SER A 5 -2.34 -10.17 15.22
N SER A 6 -3.21 -9.47 14.50
CA SER A 6 -3.07 -9.31 13.03
C SER A 6 -3.52 -8.00 12.35
N PRO A 7 -4.07 -6.94 13.00
CA PRO A 7 -4.45 -5.71 12.29
C PRO A 7 -3.29 -4.72 12.08
N PHE A 8 -2.20 -4.81 12.85
CA PHE A 8 -1.05 -3.87 12.78
C PHE A 8 -0.16 -4.05 11.54
N ARG A 9 -0.24 -5.20 10.83
CA ARG A 9 0.63 -5.53 9.67
C ARG A 9 0.17 -4.95 8.33
N ALA A 10 -1.11 -4.57 8.19
CA ALA A 10 -1.64 -3.99 6.95
C ALA A 10 -1.42 -2.48 6.87
N GLN A 11 -1.63 -1.76 7.99
CA GLN A 11 -1.34 -0.32 8.08
C GLN A 11 0.15 -0.01 7.94
N SER A 12 1.03 -0.96 8.28
CA SER A 12 2.48 -0.79 8.13
C SER A 12 2.94 -0.90 6.68
N LEU A 13 2.26 -1.65 5.81
CA LEU A 13 2.53 -1.69 4.36
C LEU A 13 2.11 -0.39 3.65
N LEU A 14 0.96 0.19 4.01
CA LEU A 14 0.55 1.52 3.52
C LEU A 14 1.43 2.66 4.05
N ARG A 15 1.89 2.58 5.31
CA ARG A 15 2.87 3.53 5.88
C ARG A 15 4.30 3.30 5.36
N LEU A 16 4.63 2.12 4.82
CA LEU A 16 5.96 1.79 4.30
C LEU A 16 6.28 2.50 2.99
N CYS A 17 5.28 2.79 2.16
CA CYS A 17 5.44 3.58 0.94
C CYS A 17 6.10 4.94 1.21
N CYS A 18 5.87 5.55 2.38
CA CYS A 18 6.49 6.81 2.78
C CYS A 18 7.86 6.65 3.48
N ARG A 19 8.17 5.48 4.07
CA ARG A 19 9.43 5.27 4.81
C ARG A 19 10.61 4.83 3.93
N TRP A 20 10.35 4.50 2.67
CA TRP A 20 11.35 3.93 1.77
C TRP A 20 12.52 4.89 1.48
N VAL A 21 12.27 6.21 1.42
CA VAL A 21 13.34 7.22 1.21
C VAL A 21 14.34 7.27 2.38
N ALA A 22 13.97 6.85 3.59
CA ALA A 22 14.85 6.87 4.75
C ALA A 22 15.67 5.58 4.96
N ALA A 23 15.30 4.47 4.31
CA ALA A 23 15.84 3.14 4.61
C ALA A 23 17.21 2.85 3.96
N GLU A 24 17.55 3.52 2.86
CA GLU A 24 18.81 3.34 2.13
C GLU A 24 20.04 3.75 2.98
N HIS A 25 19.88 4.68 3.93
CA HIS A 25 20.99 5.10 4.80
C HIS A 25 21.39 4.05 5.86
N SER A 26 20.51 3.11 6.23
CA SER A 26 20.80 2.13 7.29
C SER A 26 21.57 0.91 6.79
N GLN A 27 21.28 0.43 5.57
CA GLN A 27 21.99 -0.71 4.98
C GLN A 27 23.44 -0.36 4.61
N LEU A 28 23.67 0.86 4.12
CA LEU A 28 25.02 1.37 3.87
C LEU A 28 25.88 1.43 5.16
N ARG A 29 25.30 1.81 6.31
CA ARG A 29 26.02 1.80 7.60
C ARG A 29 26.37 0.40 8.11
N GLN A 30 25.52 -0.61 7.86
CA GLN A 30 25.82 -1.99 8.23
C GLN A 30 26.91 -2.61 7.37
N ILE A 31 26.91 -2.32 6.05
CA ILE A 31 27.94 -2.80 5.12
C ILE A 31 29.30 -2.16 5.44
N VAL A 32 29.33 -0.85 5.72
CA VAL A 32 30.57 -0.15 6.13
C VAL A 32 31.10 -0.70 7.46
N THR A 33 30.24 -0.95 8.45
CA THR A 33 30.66 -1.56 9.73
C THR A 33 31.24 -2.97 9.56
N LEU A 34 30.66 -3.79 8.69
CA LEU A 34 31.16 -5.14 8.38
C LEU A 34 32.49 -5.14 7.62
N LEU A 35 32.69 -4.18 6.71
CA LEU A 35 33.95 -3.99 5.99
C LEU A 35 35.07 -3.49 6.93
N VAL A 36 34.76 -2.56 7.83
CA VAL A 36 35.71 -2.07 8.84
C VAL A 36 36.12 -3.18 9.81
N LEU A 37 35.17 -3.99 10.30
CA LEU A 37 35.47 -5.11 11.20
C LEU A 37 36.31 -6.22 10.53
N ARG A 38 36.07 -6.51 9.24
CA ARG A 38 36.90 -7.46 8.49
C ARG A 38 38.32 -6.97 8.25
N THR A 39 38.51 -5.66 8.13
CA THR A 39 39.83 -5.06 7.92
C THR A 39 40.65 -5.08 9.23
N ILE A 40 40.00 -4.87 10.38
CA ILE A 40 40.63 -4.95 11.71
C ILE A 40 41.03 -6.40 12.06
N ALA A 41 40.25 -7.40 11.63
CA ALA A 41 40.56 -8.81 11.86
C ALA A 41 41.75 -9.34 11.02
N MET A 42 42.11 -8.67 9.91
CA MET A 42 43.29 -9.04 9.11
C MET A 42 44.63 -8.64 9.75
N PHE A 43 44.64 -7.77 10.77
CA PHE A 43 45.86 -7.21 11.36
C PHE A 43 46.15 -7.62 12.81
N SER A 44 45.37 -8.53 13.41
CA SER A 44 45.63 -8.99 14.79
C SER A 44 45.93 -10.49 14.85
N ARG A 45 47.13 -10.84 15.33
CA ARG A 45 47.52 -12.20 15.71
C ARG A 45 46.73 -12.62 16.97
N VAL A 46 45.52 -13.14 16.79
CA VAL A 46 44.77 -13.79 17.88
C VAL A 46 44.94 -15.31 17.77
N PRO A 47 45.27 -16.04 18.86
CA PRO A 47 45.53 -17.48 18.80
C PRO A 47 44.28 -18.28 18.41
N ARG A 48 44.45 -19.27 17.51
CA ARG A 48 43.39 -20.13 16.93
C ARG A 48 42.59 -20.99 17.93
N ASN A 49 43.02 -21.11 19.19
CA ASN A 49 42.43 -22.07 20.13
C ASN A 49 41.20 -21.55 20.88
N LEU A 50 40.83 -20.27 20.76
CA LEU A 50 39.56 -19.74 21.27
C LEU A 50 38.40 -19.81 20.27
N LEU A 51 38.66 -20.14 19.01
CA LEU A 51 37.63 -20.13 17.95
C LEU A 51 36.78 -21.42 17.92
N ASN A 52 37.24 -22.52 18.51
CA ASN A 52 36.53 -23.81 18.46
C ASN A 52 35.44 -23.98 19.54
N SER A 53 35.39 -23.14 20.58
CA SER A 53 34.33 -23.24 21.61
C SER A 53 33.09 -22.40 21.29
N PHE A 54 33.14 -21.53 20.28
CA PHE A 54 32.01 -20.66 19.89
C PHE A 54 31.25 -21.14 18.65
N CYS A 55 31.71 -22.21 17.98
CA CYS A 55 31.12 -22.66 16.71
C CYS A 55 30.08 -23.79 16.84
N VAL A 56 29.76 -24.28 18.05
CA VAL A 56 28.81 -25.39 18.24
C VAL A 56 27.37 -24.93 18.53
N SER A 57 27.13 -23.64 18.81
CA SER A 57 25.77 -23.10 19.04
C SER A 57 25.12 -22.42 17.82
N ALA A 58 25.80 -22.38 16.67
CA ALA A 58 25.30 -21.74 15.46
C ALA A 58 24.52 -22.68 14.52
N GLN A 59 24.11 -23.87 14.99
CA GLN A 59 23.18 -24.72 14.25
C GLN A 59 21.75 -24.42 14.67
N ARG A 60 20.98 -23.94 13.68
CA ARG A 60 19.52 -23.72 13.66
C ARG A 60 19.04 -22.40 14.25
N ASN A 61 19.23 -21.34 13.48
CA ASN A 61 18.18 -20.33 13.31
C ASN A 61 18.22 -19.82 11.87
N PHE A 62 17.96 -20.72 10.91
CA PHE A 62 17.35 -20.26 9.67
C PHE A 62 15.96 -19.77 10.05
N SER A 63 15.86 -18.46 10.31
CA SER A 63 14.57 -17.79 10.26
C SER A 63 14.03 -18.08 8.86
N VAL A 64 13.05 -18.99 8.78
CA VAL A 64 12.16 -19.03 7.62
C VAL A 64 11.45 -17.69 7.69
N THR A 65 12.02 -16.66 7.07
CA THR A 65 11.26 -15.46 6.75
C THR A 65 10.15 -15.99 5.87
N SER A 66 8.97 -16.19 6.45
CA SER A 66 7.80 -16.64 5.71
C SER A 66 7.74 -15.73 4.50
N LYS A 67 7.97 -16.29 3.31
CA LYS A 67 7.95 -15.52 2.06
C LYS A 67 6.53 -14.99 1.97
N ASN A 68 6.30 -13.76 2.40
CA ASN A 68 5.02 -13.09 2.24
C ASN A 68 4.86 -12.88 0.73
N ASN A 69 4.25 -13.85 0.08
CA ASN A 69 3.93 -13.80 -1.34
C ASN A 69 2.69 -12.93 -1.51
N VAL A 70 2.81 -11.62 -1.31
CA VAL A 70 1.67 -10.72 -1.40
C VAL A 70 1.25 -10.57 -2.85
N LYS A 71 -0.01 -10.92 -3.14
CA LYS A 71 -0.65 -10.67 -4.45
C LYS A 71 -1.56 -9.46 -4.38
N VAL A 72 -1.31 -8.48 -5.25
CA VAL A 72 -2.05 -7.21 -5.31
C VAL A 72 -2.73 -7.07 -6.67
N ALA A 73 -3.98 -6.63 -6.67
CA ALA A 73 -4.68 -6.18 -7.88
C ALA A 73 -4.94 -4.67 -7.86
N VAL A 74 -4.83 -4.04 -9.03
CA VAL A 74 -5.19 -2.64 -9.25
C VAL A 74 -6.32 -2.60 -10.29
N LEU A 75 -7.51 -2.16 -9.88
CA LEU A 75 -8.69 -2.03 -10.74
C LEU A 75 -8.84 -0.57 -11.18
N GLY A 76 -8.63 -0.29 -12.47
CA GLY A 76 -8.43 1.06 -13.00
C GLY A 76 -6.95 1.39 -13.23
N ALA A 77 -6.15 0.38 -13.59
CA ALA A 77 -4.69 0.47 -13.70
C ALA A 77 -4.20 1.36 -14.85
N SER A 78 -5.01 1.59 -15.88
CA SER A 78 -4.66 2.44 -17.03
C SER A 78 -4.97 3.91 -16.80
N GLY A 79 -5.71 4.25 -15.73
CA GLY A 79 -6.07 5.62 -15.39
C GLY A 79 -4.89 6.45 -14.83
N GLY A 80 -5.11 7.76 -14.68
CA GLY A 80 -4.08 8.71 -14.23
C GLY A 80 -3.54 8.44 -12.81
N ILE A 81 -4.34 7.81 -11.94
CA ILE A 81 -3.85 7.30 -10.64
C ILE A 81 -3.28 5.89 -10.78
N GLY A 82 -3.94 5.05 -11.59
CA GLY A 82 -3.62 3.63 -11.73
C GLY A 82 -2.20 3.37 -12.23
N GLN A 83 -1.74 4.10 -13.24
CA GLN A 83 -0.40 3.90 -13.82
C GLN A 83 0.72 4.19 -12.80
N PRO A 84 0.82 5.39 -12.20
CA PRO A 84 1.87 5.68 -11.23
C PRO A 84 1.74 4.83 -9.95
N LEU A 85 0.51 4.49 -9.52
CA LEU A 85 0.31 3.57 -8.41
C LEU A 85 0.89 2.18 -8.73
N SER A 86 0.63 1.67 -9.93
CA SER A 86 1.12 0.36 -10.37
C SER A 86 2.64 0.33 -10.48
N LEU A 87 3.26 1.44 -10.92
CA LEU A 87 4.71 1.61 -10.90
C LEU A 87 5.30 1.51 -9.48
N LEU A 88 4.73 2.24 -8.52
CA LEU A 88 5.19 2.19 -7.13
C LEU A 88 5.00 0.80 -6.50
N LEU A 89 3.88 0.13 -6.80
CA LEU A 89 3.63 -1.25 -6.33
C LEU A 89 4.62 -2.25 -6.94
N LYS A 90 4.95 -2.13 -8.23
CA LYS A 90 5.96 -2.98 -8.90
C LYS A 90 7.35 -2.83 -8.27
N GLN A 91 7.68 -1.66 -7.72
CA GLN A 91 8.95 -1.43 -7.03
C GLN A 91 8.99 -1.98 -5.60
N HIS A 92 7.84 -2.29 -5.01
CA HIS A 92 7.77 -2.70 -3.61
C HIS A 92 8.26 -4.16 -3.40
N PRO A 93 9.31 -4.41 -2.58
CA PRO A 93 9.93 -5.73 -2.46
C PRO A 93 9.04 -6.79 -1.81
N GLY A 94 8.00 -6.37 -1.08
CA GLY A 94 7.02 -7.27 -0.47
C GLY A 94 5.95 -7.78 -1.43
N ILE A 95 5.83 -7.22 -2.63
CA ILE A 95 4.84 -7.63 -3.62
C ILE A 95 5.48 -8.67 -4.55
N THR A 96 4.78 -9.79 -4.76
CA THR A 96 5.27 -10.89 -5.60
C THR A 96 4.48 -11.07 -6.89
N TYR A 97 3.24 -10.58 -6.91
CA TYR A 97 2.37 -10.60 -8.07
C TYR A 97 1.51 -9.34 -8.10
N LEU A 98 1.49 -8.69 -9.25
CA LEU A 98 0.73 -7.47 -9.53
C LEU A 98 -0.22 -7.75 -10.70
N SER A 99 -1.51 -7.77 -10.40
CA SER A 99 -2.61 -7.90 -11.35
C SER A 99 -3.11 -6.52 -11.74
N LEU A 100 -3.06 -6.17 -13.01
CA LEU A 100 -3.53 -4.89 -13.51
C LEU A 100 -4.82 -5.13 -14.28
N TYR A 101 -5.88 -4.43 -13.92
CA TYR A 101 -7.17 -4.51 -14.61
C TYR A 101 -7.63 -3.12 -15.04
N ASP A 102 -8.17 -3.03 -16.24
CA ASP A 102 -8.90 -1.86 -16.73
C ASP A 102 -9.84 -2.27 -17.88
N ILE A 103 -10.74 -1.38 -18.29
CA ILE A 103 -11.59 -1.59 -19.46
C ILE A 103 -10.81 -1.44 -20.77
N ALA A 104 -9.67 -0.73 -20.76
CA ALA A 104 -8.85 -0.47 -21.92
C ALA A 104 -7.35 -0.29 -21.57
N HIS A 105 -6.48 -0.47 -22.56
CA HIS A 105 -5.03 -0.18 -22.52
C HIS A 105 -4.16 -0.98 -21.54
N THR A 106 -4.75 -1.82 -20.69
CA THR A 106 -4.04 -2.58 -19.64
C THR A 106 -2.89 -3.47 -20.14
N PRO A 107 -2.99 -4.16 -21.30
CA PRO A 107 -1.89 -4.98 -21.79
C PRO A 107 -0.61 -4.18 -22.05
N GLY A 108 -0.73 -2.95 -22.55
CA GLY A 108 0.42 -2.06 -22.77
C GLY A 108 1.05 -1.61 -21.45
N VAL A 109 0.24 -1.21 -20.47
CA VAL A 109 0.71 -0.83 -19.13
C VAL A 109 1.42 -2.00 -18.43
N ALA A 110 0.87 -3.21 -18.55
CA ALA A 110 1.48 -4.39 -17.97
C ALA A 110 2.81 -4.76 -18.64
N ALA A 111 2.90 -4.64 -19.98
CA ALA A 111 4.13 -4.88 -20.72
C ALA A 111 5.24 -3.92 -20.28
N ASP A 112 4.91 -2.63 -20.17
CA ASP A 112 5.85 -1.59 -19.71
C ASP A 112 6.39 -1.91 -18.31
N LEU A 113 5.50 -2.15 -17.34
CA LEU A 113 5.91 -2.48 -15.96
C LEU A 113 6.62 -3.83 -15.84
N SER A 114 6.40 -4.77 -16.75
CA SER A 114 7.05 -6.08 -16.73
C SER A 114 8.56 -6.02 -17.00
N HIS A 115 9.03 -4.97 -17.69
CA HIS A 115 10.45 -4.75 -17.98
C HIS A 115 11.24 -4.25 -16.78
N ILE A 116 10.57 -3.78 -15.71
CA ILE A 116 11.24 -3.34 -14.49
C ILE A 116 11.83 -4.55 -13.77
N ASN A 117 13.13 -4.48 -13.50
CA ASN A 117 13.98 -5.52 -12.92
C ASN A 117 13.74 -5.79 -11.42
N THR A 118 12.48 -5.87 -11.00
CA THR A 118 12.07 -6.26 -9.66
C THR A 118 11.35 -7.61 -9.67
N ARG A 119 11.26 -8.26 -8.50
CA ARG A 119 10.73 -9.61 -8.36
C ARG A 119 9.25 -9.78 -8.73
N ALA A 120 8.43 -8.75 -8.55
CA ALA A 120 6.98 -8.89 -8.72
C ALA A 120 6.64 -9.25 -10.18
N GLN A 121 5.90 -10.33 -10.40
CA GLN A 121 5.35 -10.65 -11.72
C GLN A 121 4.18 -9.72 -12.01
N VAL A 122 4.08 -9.22 -13.25
CA VAL A 122 3.00 -8.32 -13.67
C VAL A 122 2.15 -9.01 -14.72
N LYS A 123 0.83 -8.96 -14.59
CA LYS A 123 -0.11 -9.43 -15.61
C LYS A 123 -1.22 -8.41 -15.83
N GLY A 124 -1.47 -8.08 -17.09
CA GLY A 124 -2.56 -7.20 -17.50
C GLY A 124 -3.81 -7.99 -17.87
N PHE A 125 -4.97 -7.44 -17.51
CA PHE A 125 -6.30 -7.96 -17.81
C PHE A 125 -7.15 -6.81 -18.36
N VAL A 126 -7.91 -7.09 -19.42
CA VAL A 126 -8.68 -6.09 -20.15
C VAL A 126 -10.11 -6.54 -20.37
N GLY A 127 -11.05 -5.62 -20.11
CA GLY A 127 -12.47 -5.83 -20.33
C GLY A 127 -13.15 -6.74 -19.29
N ASN A 128 -14.47 -6.65 -19.22
CA ASN A 128 -15.27 -7.28 -18.16
C ASN A 128 -15.10 -8.80 -18.07
N GLU A 129 -14.84 -9.47 -19.19
CA GLU A 129 -14.64 -10.93 -19.26
C GLU A 129 -13.41 -11.38 -18.46
N GLN A 130 -12.39 -10.53 -18.36
CA GLN A 130 -11.13 -10.85 -17.69
C GLN A 130 -11.06 -10.34 -16.24
N LEU A 131 -12.08 -9.60 -15.76
CA LEU A 131 -12.12 -9.06 -14.40
C LEU A 131 -12.01 -10.17 -13.35
N ASN A 132 -12.73 -11.27 -13.55
CA ASN A 132 -12.73 -12.38 -12.59
C ASN A 132 -11.34 -13.02 -12.48
N ASP A 133 -10.64 -13.20 -13.60
CA ASP A 133 -9.28 -13.74 -13.62
C ASP A 133 -8.26 -12.79 -12.99
N ALA A 134 -8.48 -11.48 -13.09
CA ALA A 134 -7.64 -10.47 -12.45
C ALA A 134 -7.69 -10.55 -10.91
N LEU A 135 -8.77 -11.07 -10.34
CA LEU A 135 -9.06 -11.06 -8.89
C LEU A 135 -8.76 -12.40 -8.18
N LYS A 136 -8.62 -13.50 -8.91
CA LYS A 136 -8.43 -14.84 -8.32
C LYS A 136 -7.21 -14.90 -7.40
N GLY A 137 -7.46 -15.19 -6.13
CA GLY A 137 -6.43 -15.38 -5.11
C GLY A 137 -5.66 -14.10 -4.74
N MET A 138 -6.23 -12.91 -5.00
CA MET A 138 -5.65 -11.65 -4.54
C MET A 138 -5.80 -11.49 -3.02
N GLU A 139 -4.79 -10.88 -2.39
CA GLU A 139 -4.79 -10.57 -0.96
C GLU A 139 -5.10 -9.10 -0.70
N ILE A 140 -4.76 -8.23 -1.66
CA ILE A 140 -5.06 -6.80 -1.63
C ILE A 140 -5.63 -6.41 -2.99
N VAL A 141 -6.71 -5.65 -2.99
CA VAL A 141 -7.31 -5.06 -4.19
C VAL A 141 -7.40 -3.56 -3.99
N VAL A 142 -6.79 -2.79 -4.88
CA VAL A 142 -6.85 -1.33 -4.87
C VAL A 142 -7.74 -0.87 -6.02
N ILE A 143 -8.71 -0.01 -5.72
CA ILE A 143 -9.71 0.47 -6.68
C ILE A 143 -9.54 1.98 -6.88
N PRO A 144 -8.62 2.42 -7.75
CA PRO A 144 -8.58 3.79 -8.28
C PRO A 144 -9.57 4.04 -9.42
N ALA A 145 -10.22 3.00 -9.96
CA ALA A 145 -11.17 3.11 -11.06
C ALA A 145 -12.25 4.17 -10.78
N GLY A 146 -12.47 5.04 -11.75
CA GLY A 146 -13.48 6.08 -11.66
C GLY A 146 -13.28 7.11 -12.77
N VAL A 147 -14.33 7.84 -13.07
CA VAL A 147 -14.29 8.93 -14.03
C VAL A 147 -13.85 10.19 -13.29
N PRO A 148 -12.83 10.92 -13.77
CA PRO A 148 -12.51 12.23 -13.21
C PRO A 148 -13.63 13.22 -13.55
N ARG A 149 -13.83 14.23 -12.71
CA ARG A 149 -14.82 15.27 -12.98
C ARG A 149 -14.48 15.97 -14.31
N LYS A 150 -15.41 15.93 -15.27
CA LYS A 150 -15.28 16.65 -16.55
C LYS A 150 -16.01 18.01 -16.47
N PRO A 151 -15.60 19.01 -17.26
CA PRO A 151 -16.38 20.24 -17.43
C PRO A 151 -17.83 19.90 -17.81
N GLY A 152 -18.80 20.55 -17.16
CA GLY A 152 -20.24 20.30 -17.38
C GLY A 152 -20.85 19.14 -16.58
N MET A 153 -20.04 18.30 -15.92
CA MET A 153 -20.56 17.21 -15.08
C MET A 153 -21.00 17.74 -13.71
N THR A 154 -22.24 17.41 -13.31
CA THR A 154 -22.74 17.73 -11.97
C THR A 154 -22.07 16.84 -10.91
N ARG A 155 -22.24 17.19 -9.62
CA ARG A 155 -21.75 16.33 -8.53
C ARG A 155 -22.47 14.99 -8.50
N ASP A 156 -23.77 15.01 -8.81
CA ASP A 156 -24.61 13.82 -8.77
C ASP A 156 -24.30 12.88 -9.94
N ASP A 157 -24.03 13.40 -11.14
CA ASP A 157 -23.59 12.59 -12.28
C ASP A 157 -22.29 11.84 -11.99
N LEU A 158 -21.33 12.54 -11.38
CA LEU A 158 -20.05 11.97 -10.99
C LEU A 158 -20.24 10.88 -9.93
N PHE A 159 -21.09 11.15 -8.93
CA PHE A 159 -21.43 10.17 -7.90
C PHE A 159 -22.08 8.93 -8.51
N ASN A 160 -23.12 9.08 -9.33
CA ASN A 160 -23.85 7.96 -9.93
C ASN A 160 -22.94 7.09 -10.82
N THR A 161 -22.06 7.73 -11.58
CA THR A 161 -21.10 7.03 -12.44
C THR A 161 -20.08 6.24 -11.63
N ASN A 162 -19.48 6.84 -10.60
CA ASN A 162 -18.48 6.13 -9.80
C ASN A 162 -19.12 5.12 -8.83
N ALA A 163 -20.35 5.34 -8.39
CA ALA A 163 -21.12 4.42 -7.58
C ALA A 163 -21.37 3.10 -8.32
N SER A 164 -21.76 3.14 -9.60
CA SER A 164 -21.97 1.92 -10.40
C SER A 164 -20.66 1.17 -10.63
N ILE A 165 -19.59 1.89 -10.98
CA ILE A 165 -18.24 1.29 -11.16
C ILE A 165 -17.78 0.59 -9.88
N VAL A 166 -17.85 1.27 -8.73
CA VAL A 166 -17.41 0.67 -7.45
C VAL A 166 -18.29 -0.51 -7.07
N ARG A 167 -19.61 -0.41 -7.25
CA ARG A 167 -20.53 -1.52 -6.98
C ARG A 167 -20.12 -2.77 -7.75
N ASP A 168 -19.90 -2.64 -9.06
CA ASP A 168 -19.63 -3.79 -9.94
C ASP A 168 -18.25 -4.41 -9.65
N LEU A 169 -17.24 -3.57 -9.41
CA LEU A 169 -15.90 -4.04 -9.03
C LEU A 169 -15.89 -4.69 -7.64
N ALA A 170 -16.60 -4.11 -6.66
CA ALA A 170 -16.75 -4.69 -5.34
C ALA A 170 -17.51 -6.02 -5.39
N ASP A 171 -18.50 -6.15 -6.26
CA ASP A 171 -19.26 -7.39 -6.46
C ASP A 171 -18.38 -8.51 -7.01
N ALA A 172 -17.49 -8.19 -7.95
CA ALA A 172 -16.48 -9.13 -8.44
C ALA A 172 -15.46 -9.49 -7.35
N CYS A 173 -15.01 -8.54 -6.53
CA CYS A 173 -14.12 -8.81 -5.39
C CYS A 173 -14.78 -9.75 -4.37
N ALA A 174 -16.04 -9.51 -4.04
CA ALA A 174 -16.81 -10.34 -3.10
C ALA A 174 -16.95 -11.79 -3.60
N GLN A 175 -17.03 -12.01 -4.91
CA GLN A 175 -17.13 -13.34 -5.50
C GLN A 175 -15.77 -14.05 -5.62
N GLN A 176 -14.74 -13.34 -6.10
CA GLN A 176 -13.47 -13.97 -6.51
C GLN A 176 -12.40 -13.95 -5.42
N CYS A 177 -12.42 -12.94 -4.54
CA CYS A 177 -11.44 -12.77 -3.48
C CYS A 177 -12.08 -12.16 -2.20
N PRO A 178 -13.10 -12.78 -1.60
CA PRO A 178 -13.84 -12.23 -0.46
C PRO A 178 -12.98 -11.93 0.77
N LYS A 179 -11.79 -12.55 0.88
CA LYS A 179 -10.84 -12.35 1.98
C LYS A 179 -9.77 -11.30 1.67
N ALA A 180 -9.77 -10.69 0.49
CA ALA A 180 -8.81 -9.63 0.17
C ALA A 180 -9.09 -8.36 0.99
N MET A 181 -8.05 -7.59 1.26
CA MET A 181 -8.18 -6.21 1.72
C MET A 181 -8.57 -5.34 0.52
N VAL A 182 -9.72 -4.69 0.57
CA VAL A 182 -10.24 -3.83 -0.49
C VAL A 182 -9.99 -2.38 -0.13
N CYS A 183 -9.12 -1.72 -0.89
CA CYS A 183 -8.71 -0.32 -0.71
C CYS A 183 -9.38 0.54 -1.78
N ILE A 184 -10.38 1.32 -1.39
CA ILE A 184 -11.19 2.14 -2.29
C ILE A 184 -10.60 3.54 -2.35
N ILE A 185 -10.16 3.95 -3.54
CA ILE A 185 -9.69 5.30 -3.85
C ILE A 185 -10.76 6.08 -4.65
N SER A 186 -11.64 5.36 -5.35
CA SER A 186 -12.73 5.92 -6.16
C SER A 186 -13.56 6.95 -5.40
N ASN A 187 -13.57 8.18 -5.91
CA ASN A 187 -14.33 9.27 -5.32
C ASN A 187 -15.82 9.22 -5.70
N PRO A 188 -16.73 9.65 -4.82
CA PRO A 188 -16.48 10.16 -3.47
C PRO A 188 -16.32 9.03 -2.42
N VAL A 189 -15.17 8.96 -1.75
CA VAL A 189 -14.84 7.88 -0.78
C VAL A 189 -15.88 7.75 0.35
N ASN A 190 -16.44 8.87 0.81
CA ASN A 190 -17.48 8.91 1.84
C ASN A 190 -18.74 8.10 1.49
N SER A 191 -18.97 7.85 0.19
CA SER A 191 -20.16 7.12 -0.28
C SER A 191 -19.80 5.79 -0.94
N THR A 192 -18.64 5.70 -1.61
CA THR A 192 -18.20 4.47 -2.29
C THR A 192 -17.80 3.36 -1.30
N VAL A 193 -17.29 3.71 -0.11
CA VAL A 193 -17.01 2.72 0.95
C VAL A 193 -18.29 2.08 1.51
N PRO A 194 -19.34 2.85 1.88
CA PRO A 194 -20.65 2.27 2.20
C PRO A 194 -21.20 1.39 1.08
N ILE A 195 -21.12 1.82 -0.19
CA ILE A 195 -21.60 1.03 -1.33
C ILE A 195 -20.91 -0.34 -1.39
N ALA A 196 -19.58 -0.37 -1.34
CA ALA A 196 -18.83 -1.62 -1.34
C ALA A 196 -19.18 -2.50 -0.13
N SER A 197 -19.37 -1.89 1.04
CA SER A 197 -19.77 -2.61 2.25
C SER A 197 -21.13 -3.28 2.09
N GLU A 198 -22.13 -2.58 1.54
CA GLU A 198 -23.45 -3.15 1.28
C GLU A 198 -23.43 -4.24 0.21
N VAL A 199 -22.59 -4.12 -0.82
CA VAL A 199 -22.38 -5.18 -1.81
C VAL A 199 -21.82 -6.45 -1.16
N PHE A 200 -20.81 -6.32 -0.30
CA PHE A 200 -20.24 -7.45 0.43
C PHE A 200 -21.25 -8.07 1.42
N LYS A 201 -22.10 -7.26 2.06
CA LYS A 201 -23.20 -7.76 2.92
C LYS A 201 -24.21 -8.55 2.13
N LYS A 202 -24.65 -8.03 0.97
CA LYS A 202 -25.59 -8.71 0.06
C LYS A 202 -25.04 -10.06 -0.43
N ARG A 203 -23.73 -10.18 -0.57
CA ARG A 203 -23.04 -11.44 -0.91
C ARG A 203 -22.75 -12.36 0.28
N GLY A 204 -23.05 -11.94 1.51
CA GLY A 204 -22.84 -12.73 2.72
C GLY A 204 -21.37 -12.90 3.13
N VAL A 205 -20.47 -12.03 2.65
CA VAL A 205 -19.00 -12.15 2.86
C VAL A 205 -18.39 -10.90 3.48
N TYR A 206 -19.21 -10.02 4.07
CA TYR A 206 -18.76 -8.78 4.66
C TYR A 206 -17.88 -8.99 5.90
N ASP A 207 -16.64 -8.48 5.84
CA ASP A 207 -15.74 -8.33 6.96
C ASP A 207 -15.36 -6.83 7.09
N PRO A 208 -15.82 -6.13 8.14
CA PRO A 208 -15.54 -4.69 8.31
C PRO A 208 -14.04 -4.40 8.48
N ASN A 209 -13.21 -5.39 8.81
CA ASN A 209 -11.77 -5.21 8.96
C ASN A 209 -11.00 -5.28 7.63
N ARG A 210 -11.72 -5.40 6.49
CA ARG A 210 -11.10 -5.59 5.17
C ARG A 210 -11.50 -4.57 4.13
N ILE A 211 -12.46 -3.69 4.41
CA ILE A 211 -12.88 -2.64 3.49
C ILE A 211 -12.37 -1.29 4.00
N PHE A 212 -11.55 -0.63 3.19
CA PHE A 212 -10.86 0.60 3.57
C PHE A 212 -11.13 1.71 2.55
N GLY A 213 -11.58 2.86 3.02
CA GLY A 213 -11.47 4.11 2.28
C GLY A 213 -10.07 4.68 2.39
N VAL A 214 -9.40 4.90 1.27
CA VAL A 214 -8.03 5.43 1.27
C VAL A 214 -8.05 6.94 1.45
N THR A 215 -7.85 7.40 2.68
CA THR A 215 -7.77 8.83 3.05
C THR A 215 -6.34 9.31 3.27
N THR A 216 -5.34 8.48 2.97
CA THR A 216 -3.92 8.75 3.24
C THR A 216 -3.42 10.04 2.58
N LEU A 217 -4.01 10.46 1.46
CA LEU A 217 -3.66 11.72 0.81
C LEU A 217 -3.90 12.94 1.71
N ASP A 218 -4.94 12.92 2.55
CA ASP A 218 -5.22 14.02 3.48
C ASP A 218 -4.15 14.10 4.57
N ILE A 219 -3.65 12.96 5.04
CA ILE A 219 -2.54 12.87 5.99
C ILE A 219 -1.25 13.40 5.34
N VAL A 220 -0.96 12.98 4.11
CA VAL A 220 0.22 13.45 3.36
C VAL A 220 0.17 14.97 3.18
N ARG A 221 -1.00 15.53 2.83
CA ARG A 221 -1.20 16.98 2.72
C ARG A 221 -1.05 17.69 4.06
N ALA A 222 -1.66 17.18 5.13
CA ALA A 222 -1.54 17.76 6.46
C ALA A 222 -0.08 17.80 6.93
N ASN A 223 0.67 16.71 6.75
CA ASN A 223 2.09 16.66 7.09
C ASN A 223 2.90 17.69 6.30
N ALA A 224 2.69 17.77 4.99
CA ALA A 224 3.39 18.72 4.12
C ALA A 224 3.10 20.17 4.50
N PHE A 225 1.83 20.52 4.73
CA PHE A 225 1.44 21.89 5.05
C PHE A 225 1.89 22.32 6.46
N VAL A 226 1.79 21.44 7.46
CA VAL A 226 2.30 21.73 8.80
C VAL A 226 3.82 21.87 8.78
N ALA A 227 4.52 21.00 8.07
CA ALA A 227 5.97 21.07 7.94
C ALA A 227 6.40 22.39 7.27
N GLN A 228 5.75 22.77 6.17
CA GLN A 228 6.00 24.04 5.48
C GLN A 228 5.77 25.24 6.40
N ALA A 229 4.65 25.26 7.13
CA ALA A 229 4.31 26.37 8.02
C ALA A 229 5.23 26.49 9.24
N LYS A 230 5.97 25.42 9.59
CA LYS A 230 6.88 25.37 10.73
C LYS A 230 8.36 25.24 10.37
N GLY A 231 8.70 25.21 9.09
CA GLY A 231 10.08 25.00 8.64
C GLY A 231 10.65 23.65 9.06
N LEU A 232 9.80 22.61 9.12
CA LEU A 232 10.20 21.24 9.46
C LEU A 232 10.39 20.39 8.20
N ASP A 233 11.08 19.27 8.34
CA ASP A 233 11.09 18.22 7.32
C ASP A 233 9.73 17.50 7.29
N PRO A 234 8.99 17.49 6.16
CA PRO A 234 7.73 16.77 6.03
C PRO A 234 7.81 15.28 6.39
N ALA A 235 8.97 14.64 6.20
CA ALA A 235 9.17 13.23 6.56
C ALA A 235 9.18 13.00 8.08
N SER A 236 9.44 14.05 8.86
CA SER A 236 9.46 14.02 10.33
C SER A 236 8.11 14.40 10.97
N VAL A 237 7.16 14.89 10.17
CA VAL A 237 5.85 15.35 10.63
C VAL A 237 4.79 14.26 10.49
N SER A 238 3.97 14.08 11.52
CA SER A 238 2.82 13.18 11.53
C SER A 238 1.62 13.86 12.17
N VAL A 239 0.63 14.20 11.37
CA VAL A 239 -0.65 14.79 11.76
C VAL A 239 -1.76 13.76 11.54
N PRO A 240 -2.45 13.29 12.60
CA PRO A 240 -3.63 12.46 12.43
C PRO A 240 -4.74 13.23 11.71
N VAL A 241 -5.42 12.59 10.75
CA VAL A 241 -6.61 13.14 10.07
C VAL A 241 -7.76 12.15 10.25
N VAL A 242 -8.90 12.66 10.67
CA VAL A 242 -10.12 11.87 10.96
C VAL A 242 -11.33 12.44 10.22
N GLY A 243 -12.47 11.73 10.30
CA GLY A 243 -13.71 12.11 9.64
C GLY A 243 -13.89 11.41 8.29
N GLY A 244 -14.04 12.19 7.22
CA GLY A 244 -14.19 11.72 5.84
C GLY A 244 -13.14 12.31 4.89
N HIS A 245 -13.40 12.21 3.59
CA HIS A 245 -12.52 12.61 2.48
C HIS A 245 -13.16 13.67 1.56
N SER A 246 -14.03 14.53 2.10
CA SER A 246 -14.70 15.58 1.31
C SER A 246 -14.93 16.87 2.10
N GLY A 247 -14.29 17.95 1.66
CA GLY A 247 -14.47 19.30 2.23
C GLY A 247 -14.36 19.32 3.75
N VAL A 248 -15.41 19.82 4.41
CA VAL A 248 -15.48 19.96 5.87
C VAL A 248 -15.47 18.64 6.64
N THR A 249 -15.63 17.50 5.97
CA THR A 249 -15.53 16.19 6.63
C THR A 249 -14.09 15.81 6.94
N ILE A 250 -13.09 16.46 6.33
CA ILE A 250 -11.67 16.20 6.55
C ILE A 250 -11.22 16.99 7.79
N VAL A 251 -10.88 16.31 8.88
CA VAL A 251 -10.53 16.96 10.15
C VAL A 251 -9.09 16.64 10.55
N PRO A 252 -8.11 17.52 10.25
CA PRO A 252 -6.74 17.35 10.70
C PRO A 252 -6.61 17.72 12.19
N LEU A 253 -6.15 16.76 13.00
CA LEU A 253 -5.97 16.91 14.45
C LEU A 253 -4.60 17.51 14.74
N ILE A 254 -4.43 18.80 14.45
CA ILE A 254 -3.18 19.54 14.65
C ILE A 254 -2.68 19.47 16.10
N SER A 255 -3.60 19.44 17.06
CA SER A 255 -3.29 19.26 18.50
C SER A 255 -2.58 17.93 18.82
N GLN A 256 -2.63 16.95 17.91
CA GLN A 256 -1.98 15.64 18.05
C GLN A 256 -0.80 15.46 17.09
N ALA A 257 -0.32 16.54 16.47
CA ALA A 257 0.82 16.49 15.58
C ALA A 257 2.09 16.05 16.32
N THR A 258 2.92 15.27 15.62
CA THR A 258 4.28 14.91 16.07
C THR A 258 5.28 15.42 15.03
N PRO A 259 6.29 16.23 15.41
CA PRO A 259 6.47 16.86 16.73
C PRO A 259 5.31 17.81 17.06
N SER A 260 5.17 18.17 18.35
CA SER A 260 4.14 19.11 18.78
C SER A 260 4.34 20.48 18.12
N VAL A 261 3.27 21.06 17.59
CA VAL A 261 3.26 22.37 16.93
C VAL A 261 2.15 23.25 17.52
N SER A 262 2.42 24.54 17.67
CA SER A 262 1.42 25.55 18.04
C SER A 262 1.26 26.55 16.90
N PHE A 263 0.04 26.92 16.54
CA PHE A 263 -0.21 27.99 15.58
C PHE A 263 -0.70 29.24 16.33
N PRO A 264 -0.36 30.45 15.86
CA PRO A 264 -0.86 31.71 16.46
C PRO A 264 -2.39 31.77 16.49
#